data_AF-A0AAD4JIA7-F1
#
_entry.id   AF-A0AAD4JIA7-F1
#
_cell.length_a   1.000
_cell.length_b   1.000
_cell.length_c   1.000
_cell.angle_alpha   90.00
_cell.angle_beta   90.00
_cell.angle_gamma   90.00
#
_symmetry.space_group_name_H-M   'P 1'
#
loop_
_entity.id
_entity.type
_entity.pdbx_description
1 polymer ?
#
loop_
_entity_poly.entity_id
_entity_poly.type
_entity_poly.pdbx_seq_one_letter_code
_entity_poly.pdbx_strand_id
1 'polypeptide(L)'
;MGLRKRRGSKRRFGSRSSSFDYRREEQLHRTPGRMFLSGSSDIASLFTQQGKKGTNQDAMIVWENFGSRTDTVFCGVFDGHGPFGHLVAKRVRDSLPLKLSAHWEVNIKSDEVLREVSLNTSSMCSEDTSFLSAEEESRNSIDLEETGKQPEIFQTLKESFLKAYKVMDRELRMHASIDCFCSGTTAVTLVKQGQDLVIGNIGDSRAVLATRDANNSLTAVQLTVDLKPNLPAEAERIRKCKGRVFALHDEPEVPRVWLPHNDSPGLAMARAFGDFCLKDFGLISVPEVSYRRITDKDEFIVLATDGIWDVLSNKEVVEIVSSCPSRSYAARALVELAVRAWKTKYPTSKVDDCAV
;
A
#
# COMPACT_ATOMS: atom_id res chain seq x y z
N MET A 1 -49.68 -40.36 -30.87
CA MET A 1 -48.49 -40.04 -30.05
C MET A 1 -48.13 -38.58 -30.29
N GLY A 2 -48.40 -37.69 -29.32
CA GLY A 2 -48.08 -36.26 -29.42
C GLY A 2 -47.44 -35.78 -28.12
N LEU A 3 -46.13 -35.51 -28.16
CA LEU A 3 -45.33 -35.09 -27.01
C LEU A 3 -45.56 -33.60 -26.69
N ARG A 4 -46.04 -33.33 -25.49
CA ARG A 4 -46.32 -31.99 -24.94
C ARG A 4 -45.05 -31.43 -24.27
N LYS A 5 -44.46 -30.38 -24.85
CA LYS A 5 -43.34 -29.62 -24.25
C LYS A 5 -43.80 -28.91 -22.96
N ARG A 6 -43.17 -29.21 -21.82
CA ARG A 6 -43.22 -28.37 -20.59
C ARG A 6 -42.00 -27.45 -20.58
N ARG A 7 -42.23 -26.14 -20.64
CA ARG A 7 -41.22 -25.09 -20.37
C ARG A 7 -41.04 -24.96 -18.85
N GLY A 8 -39.86 -25.31 -18.34
CA GLY A 8 -39.43 -25.00 -16.98
C GLY A 8 -38.76 -23.63 -16.94
N SER A 9 -39.38 -22.67 -16.24
CA SER A 9 -38.80 -21.38 -15.90
C SER A 9 -37.74 -21.57 -14.80
N LYS A 10 -36.45 -21.41 -15.12
CA LYS A 10 -35.39 -21.24 -14.13
C LYS A 10 -35.42 -19.78 -13.66
N ARG A 11 -35.93 -19.53 -12.46
CA ARG A 11 -35.76 -18.25 -11.75
C ARG A 11 -34.27 -18.02 -11.51
N ARG A 12 -33.68 -17.02 -12.18
CA ARG A 12 -32.37 -16.44 -11.84
C ARG A 12 -32.50 -15.77 -10.47
N PHE A 13 -31.76 -16.25 -9.48
CA PHE A 13 -31.47 -15.45 -8.28
C PHE A 13 -30.59 -14.28 -8.71
N GLY A 14 -31.15 -13.07 -8.71
CA GLY A 14 -30.42 -11.85 -8.99
C GLY A 14 -29.44 -11.55 -7.86
N SER A 15 -28.18 -11.35 -8.24
CA SER A 15 -27.13 -10.77 -7.39
C SER A 15 -27.55 -9.38 -6.93
N ARG A 16 -27.99 -9.27 -5.67
CA ARG A 16 -28.20 -7.97 -5.02
C ARG A 16 -26.87 -7.32 -4.62
N SER A 17 -25.80 -8.08 -4.38
CA SER A 17 -24.48 -7.55 -3.96
C SER A 17 -23.82 -6.70 -5.04
N SER A 18 -23.76 -7.19 -6.29
CA SER A 18 -23.02 -6.52 -7.36
C SER A 18 -23.57 -5.13 -7.73
N SER A 19 -24.87 -4.90 -7.54
CA SER A 19 -25.49 -3.58 -7.77
C SER A 19 -25.07 -2.55 -6.73
N PHE A 20 -24.84 -2.96 -5.47
CA PHE A 20 -24.47 -2.02 -4.41
C PHE A 20 -22.98 -1.65 -4.50
N ASP A 21 -22.12 -2.63 -4.76
CA ASP A 21 -20.68 -2.39 -4.95
C ASP A 21 -20.42 -1.50 -6.16
N TYR A 22 -21.09 -1.77 -7.30
CA TYR A 22 -20.98 -0.95 -8.50
C TYR A 22 -21.40 0.52 -8.28
N ARG A 23 -22.51 0.75 -7.55
CA ARG A 23 -22.96 2.13 -7.22
C ARG A 23 -21.98 2.86 -6.31
N ARG A 24 -21.32 2.14 -5.39
CA ARG A 24 -20.31 2.73 -4.51
C ARG A 24 -19.04 3.07 -5.30
N GLU A 25 -18.57 2.19 -6.17
CA GLU A 25 -17.44 2.47 -7.07
C GLU A 25 -17.72 3.70 -7.96
N GLU A 26 -18.91 3.81 -8.54
CA GLU A 26 -19.29 4.96 -9.37
C GLU A 26 -19.30 6.29 -8.58
N GLN A 27 -19.70 6.27 -7.31
CA GLN A 27 -19.64 7.43 -6.43
C GLN A 27 -18.19 7.85 -6.12
N LEU A 28 -17.30 6.86 -5.89
CA LEU A 28 -15.89 7.13 -5.64
C LEU A 28 -15.20 7.75 -6.87
N HIS A 29 -15.61 7.37 -8.09
CA HIS A 29 -15.08 7.95 -9.32
C HIS A 29 -15.41 9.43 -9.51
N ARG A 30 -16.42 9.95 -8.81
CA ARG A 30 -16.85 11.36 -8.88
C ARG A 30 -16.34 12.20 -7.71
N THR A 31 -15.47 11.64 -6.87
CA THR A 31 -14.92 12.36 -5.71
C THR A 31 -13.89 13.39 -6.18
N PRO A 32 -14.05 14.70 -5.87
CA PRO A 32 -13.10 15.72 -6.28
C PRO A 32 -11.68 15.44 -5.78
N GLY A 33 -10.68 15.78 -6.60
CA GLY A 33 -9.25 15.57 -6.29
C GLY A 33 -8.79 14.11 -6.39
N ARG A 34 -9.69 13.15 -6.65
CA ARG A 34 -9.34 11.73 -6.74
C ARG A 34 -9.09 11.31 -8.19
N MET A 35 -7.88 10.87 -8.48
CA MET A 35 -7.43 10.37 -9.78
C MET A 35 -6.88 8.94 -9.64
N PHE A 36 -7.30 8.03 -10.50
CA PHE A 36 -6.88 6.62 -10.45
C PHE A 36 -6.73 5.98 -11.85
N LEU A 37 -6.86 6.80 -12.89
CA LEU A 37 -6.62 6.45 -14.29
C LEU A 37 -5.40 7.24 -14.78
N SER A 38 -4.80 6.79 -15.88
CA SER A 38 -3.70 7.51 -16.51
C SER A 38 -4.08 8.96 -16.81
N GLY A 39 -3.25 9.91 -16.39
CA GLY A 39 -3.54 11.33 -16.45
C GLY A 39 -2.59 12.14 -15.56
N SER A 40 -2.84 13.43 -15.42
CA SER A 40 -2.03 14.30 -14.56
C SER A 40 -2.86 15.43 -13.95
N SER A 41 -2.42 15.93 -12.81
CA SER A 41 -2.84 17.18 -12.21
C SER A 41 -1.63 18.12 -12.09
N ASP A 42 -1.80 19.25 -11.40
CA ASP A 42 -0.70 20.19 -11.14
C ASP A 42 0.40 19.60 -10.25
N ILE A 43 0.06 18.59 -9.43
CA ILE A 43 0.99 18.01 -8.44
C ILE A 43 1.33 16.54 -8.69
N ALA A 44 0.65 15.86 -9.62
CA ALA A 44 0.84 14.44 -9.87
C ALA A 44 0.74 14.06 -11.36
N SER A 45 1.44 12.99 -11.74
CA SER A 45 1.31 12.32 -13.05
C SER A 45 1.18 10.83 -12.77
N LEU A 46 0.18 10.20 -13.38
CA LEU A 46 -0.13 8.79 -13.22
C LEU A 46 -0.14 8.13 -14.58
N PHE A 47 0.47 6.95 -14.70
CA PHE A 47 0.37 6.15 -15.91
C PHE A 47 0.49 4.67 -15.61
N THR A 48 -0.40 3.89 -16.20
CA THR A 48 -0.28 2.42 -16.19
C THR A 48 -0.35 1.86 -17.59
N GLN A 49 0.42 0.81 -17.84
CA GLN A 49 0.38 0.04 -19.08
C GLN A 49 0.31 -1.45 -18.78
N GLN A 50 -0.63 -2.12 -19.44
CA GLN A 50 -0.74 -3.57 -19.40
C GLN A 50 0.51 -4.23 -20.02
N GLY A 51 1.05 -5.21 -19.32
CA GLY A 51 2.11 -6.09 -19.76
C GLY A 51 1.64 -7.18 -20.71
N LYS A 52 2.36 -8.30 -20.71
CA LYS A 52 2.09 -9.47 -21.58
C LYS A 52 1.70 -10.73 -20.79
N LYS A 53 1.55 -10.63 -19.47
CA LYS A 53 1.19 -11.76 -18.58
C LYS A 53 -0.32 -12.03 -18.52
N GLY A 54 -1.16 -11.08 -18.91
CA GLY A 54 -2.62 -11.22 -18.90
C GLY A 54 -3.31 -9.87 -18.86
N THR A 55 -4.48 -9.81 -18.24
CA THR A 55 -5.16 -8.54 -17.87
C THR A 55 -4.29 -7.73 -16.94
N ASN A 56 -4.26 -6.40 -17.10
CA ASN A 56 -3.55 -5.51 -16.19
C ASN A 56 -4.07 -5.67 -14.76
N GLN A 57 -3.19 -6.11 -13.87
CA GLN A 57 -3.48 -6.34 -12.46
C GLN A 57 -3.07 -5.17 -11.55
N ASP A 58 -2.25 -4.24 -12.06
CA ASP A 58 -1.86 -3.04 -11.33
C ASP A 58 -3.03 -2.06 -11.14
N ALA A 59 -2.96 -1.33 -10.03
CA ALA A 59 -3.82 -0.20 -9.73
C ALA A 59 -3.01 0.94 -9.10
N MET A 60 -3.47 2.17 -9.32
CA MET A 60 -2.82 3.38 -8.81
C MET A 60 -3.85 4.43 -8.44
N ILE A 61 -3.52 5.31 -7.51
CA ILE A 61 -4.39 6.41 -7.08
C ILE A 61 -3.59 7.60 -6.55
N VAL A 62 -4.09 8.78 -6.83
CA VAL A 62 -3.80 10.03 -6.14
C VAL A 62 -5.12 10.61 -5.66
N TRP A 63 -5.13 11.16 -4.46
CA TRP A 63 -6.28 11.85 -3.90
C TRP A 63 -5.81 13.14 -3.24
N GLU A 64 -6.03 14.26 -3.93
CA GLU A 64 -5.79 15.61 -3.45
C GLU A 64 -6.85 16.04 -2.45
N ASN A 65 -6.47 16.94 -1.54
CA ASN A 65 -7.32 17.39 -0.43
C ASN A 65 -7.84 16.22 0.43
N PHE A 66 -6.99 15.20 0.63
CA PHE A 66 -7.36 13.95 1.26
C PHE A 66 -7.86 14.16 2.71
N GLY A 67 -8.95 13.48 3.07
CA GLY A 67 -9.60 13.67 4.37
C GLY A 67 -10.13 15.09 4.58
N SER A 68 -10.51 15.79 3.50
CA SER A 68 -11.01 17.17 3.51
C SER A 68 -10.01 18.20 4.05
N ARG A 69 -8.70 17.94 3.88
CA ARG A 69 -7.60 18.82 4.31
C ARG A 69 -6.85 19.36 3.08
N THR A 70 -6.83 20.67 2.90
CA THR A 70 -6.34 21.32 1.65
C THR A 70 -4.84 21.16 1.38
N ASP A 71 -4.06 20.84 2.40
CA ASP A 71 -2.61 20.64 2.34
C ASP A 71 -2.21 19.16 2.33
N THR A 72 -3.18 18.26 2.16
CA THR A 72 -3.01 16.83 2.33
C THR A 72 -3.26 16.07 1.02
N VAL A 73 -2.33 15.17 0.70
CA VAL A 73 -2.39 14.31 -0.48
C VAL A 73 -2.20 12.86 -0.07
N PHE A 74 -3.04 11.98 -0.58
CA PHE A 74 -2.84 10.54 -0.51
C PHE A 74 -2.42 10.00 -1.87
N CYS A 75 -1.39 9.15 -1.92
CA CYS A 75 -0.98 8.45 -3.13
C CYS A 75 -0.83 6.95 -2.84
N GLY A 76 -1.01 6.10 -3.84
CA GLY A 76 -0.72 4.68 -3.70
C GLY A 76 -0.65 3.93 -5.02
N VAL A 77 0.22 2.93 -5.07
CA VAL A 77 0.28 1.93 -6.14
C VAL A 77 0.15 0.53 -5.55
N PHE A 78 -0.47 -0.35 -6.31
CA PHE A 78 -0.89 -1.69 -5.91
C PHE A 78 -0.61 -2.61 -7.09
N ASP A 79 0.35 -3.51 -6.92
CA ASP A 79 0.63 -4.58 -7.87
C ASP A 79 -0.24 -5.77 -7.49
N GLY A 80 -1.13 -6.18 -8.37
CA GLY A 80 -2.07 -7.27 -8.13
C GLY A 80 -1.57 -8.57 -8.73
N HIS A 81 -1.80 -9.69 -8.05
CA HIS A 81 -1.37 -11.00 -8.54
C HIS A 81 -2.37 -12.11 -8.25
N GLY A 82 -2.16 -13.24 -8.91
CA GLY A 82 -3.06 -14.39 -8.85
C GLY A 82 -4.30 -14.22 -9.75
N PRO A 83 -5.24 -15.19 -9.74
CA PRO A 83 -6.35 -15.23 -10.69
C PRO A 83 -7.24 -13.98 -10.68
N PHE A 84 -7.39 -13.33 -9.51
CA PHE A 84 -8.22 -12.15 -9.33
C PHE A 84 -7.44 -10.93 -8.81
N GLY A 85 -6.11 -10.90 -8.98
CA GLY A 85 -5.24 -9.80 -8.51
C GLY A 85 -5.74 -8.41 -8.93
N HIS A 86 -6.11 -8.26 -10.20
CA HIS A 86 -6.73 -7.03 -10.74
C HIS A 86 -8.00 -6.55 -9.99
N LEU A 87 -8.79 -7.45 -9.39
CA LEU A 87 -9.96 -7.08 -8.59
C LEU A 87 -9.54 -6.76 -7.15
N VAL A 88 -8.58 -7.50 -6.59
CA VAL A 88 -8.05 -7.25 -5.25
C VAL A 88 -7.36 -5.88 -5.20
N ALA A 89 -6.45 -5.59 -6.15
CA ALA A 89 -5.74 -4.33 -6.27
C ALA A 89 -6.71 -3.13 -6.38
N LYS A 90 -7.72 -3.21 -7.24
CA LYS A 90 -8.76 -2.16 -7.36
C LYS A 90 -9.58 -2.00 -6.08
N ARG A 91 -9.97 -3.09 -5.43
CA ARG A 91 -10.73 -3.04 -4.17
C ARG A 91 -9.92 -2.40 -3.06
N VAL A 92 -8.63 -2.73 -2.93
CA VAL A 92 -7.71 -2.10 -1.97
C VAL A 92 -7.52 -0.63 -2.31
N ARG A 93 -7.17 -0.29 -3.55
CA ARG A 93 -7.06 1.09 -4.05
C ARG A 93 -8.27 1.93 -3.65
N ASP A 94 -9.47 1.38 -3.82
CA ASP A 94 -10.67 2.17 -3.65
C ASP A 94 -11.11 2.36 -2.20
N SER A 95 -10.67 1.47 -1.31
CA SER A 95 -11.26 1.32 0.02
C SER A 95 -10.28 1.51 1.17
N LEU A 96 -8.99 1.24 0.96
CA LEU A 96 -7.93 1.48 1.93
C LEU A 96 -7.82 2.97 2.30
N PRO A 97 -7.87 3.94 1.36
CA PRO A 97 -7.77 5.36 1.72
C PRO A 97 -8.94 5.83 2.60
N LEU A 98 -10.15 5.30 2.36
CA LEU A 98 -11.32 5.62 3.18
C LEU A 98 -11.15 5.13 4.62
N LYS A 99 -10.62 3.93 4.81
CA LYS A 99 -10.31 3.37 6.14
C LYS A 99 -9.23 4.16 6.85
N LEU A 100 -8.20 4.56 6.10
CA LEU A 100 -7.11 5.38 6.62
C LEU A 100 -7.64 6.73 7.10
N SER A 101 -8.43 7.43 6.28
CA SER A 101 -9.04 8.72 6.67
C SER A 101 -9.93 8.58 7.91
N ALA A 102 -10.78 7.55 7.96
CA ALA A 102 -11.67 7.33 9.09
C ALA A 102 -10.90 7.06 10.40
N HIS A 103 -9.86 6.22 10.36
CA HIS A 103 -9.04 5.96 11.55
C HIS A 103 -8.21 7.18 11.96
N TRP A 104 -7.74 7.96 10.99
CA TRP A 104 -6.99 9.18 11.27
C TRP A 104 -7.86 10.24 11.95
N GLU A 105 -9.09 10.44 11.49
CA GLU A 105 -10.06 11.35 12.13
C GLU A 105 -10.41 10.93 13.55
N VAL A 106 -10.59 9.63 13.81
CA VAL A 106 -10.88 9.11 15.16
C VAL A 106 -9.70 9.31 16.09
N ASN A 107 -8.48 9.04 15.62
CA ASN A 107 -7.28 9.20 16.44
C ASN A 107 -7.04 10.68 16.81
N ILE A 108 -7.22 11.62 15.86
CA ILE A 108 -7.11 13.07 16.16
C ILE A 108 -8.10 13.49 17.25
N LYS A 109 -9.37 13.10 17.11
CA LYS A 109 -10.41 13.44 18.11
C LYS A 109 -10.11 12.84 19.48
N SER A 110 -9.54 11.64 19.51
CA SER A 110 -9.16 10.98 20.77
C SER A 110 -8.02 11.74 21.45
N ASP A 111 -7.01 12.18 20.70
CA ASP A 111 -5.90 12.97 21.21
C ASP A 111 -6.36 14.35 21.70
N GLU A 112 -7.27 15.01 20.99
CA GLU A 112 -7.91 16.28 21.41
C GLU A 112 -8.64 16.12 22.75
N VAL A 113 -9.46 15.07 22.91
CA VAL A 113 -10.17 14.80 24.16
C VAL A 113 -9.19 14.51 25.31
N LEU A 114 -8.14 13.71 25.06
CA LEU A 114 -7.13 13.42 26.08
C LEU A 114 -6.38 14.68 26.53
N ARG A 115 -6.11 15.61 25.61
CA ARG A 115 -5.53 16.92 25.91
C ARG A 115 -6.46 17.79 26.74
N GLU A 116 -7.74 17.87 26.38
CA GLU A 116 -8.75 18.61 27.15
C GLU A 116 -8.88 18.07 28.58
N VAL A 117 -8.93 16.74 28.75
CA VAL A 117 -8.98 16.11 30.08
C VAL A 117 -7.73 16.45 30.90
N SER A 118 -6.54 16.42 30.29
CA SER A 118 -5.27 16.74 30.95
C SER A 118 -5.16 18.22 31.37
N LEU A 119 -5.68 19.14 30.56
CA LEU A 119 -5.76 20.57 30.89
C LEU A 119 -6.79 20.83 32.00
N ASN A 120 -7.89 20.07 32.05
CA ASN A 120 -8.91 20.22 33.08
C ASN A 120 -8.47 19.62 34.44
N THR A 121 -7.68 18.54 34.43
CA THR A 121 -7.13 17.95 35.67
C THR A 121 -5.95 18.73 36.23
N SER A 122 -5.21 19.49 35.42
CA SER A 122 -4.17 20.40 35.92
C SER A 122 -4.70 21.71 36.52
N SER A 123 -6.00 22.01 36.33
CA SER A 123 -6.69 23.16 36.92
C SER A 123 -7.28 22.87 38.31
N MET A 124 -7.32 21.60 38.73
CA MET A 124 -7.95 21.15 39.98
C MET A 124 -6.95 20.38 40.86
N CYS A 125 -5.87 21.05 41.27
CA CYS A 125 -5.01 20.58 42.36
C CYS A 125 -4.69 21.74 43.31
N SER A 126 -5.65 22.08 44.18
CA SER A 126 -5.33 22.49 45.55
C SER A 126 -6.14 21.64 46.52
N GLU A 127 -5.39 20.93 47.36
CA GLU A 127 -5.76 20.32 48.65
C GLU A 127 -6.50 18.97 48.65
N ASP A 128 -5.72 17.98 49.09
CA ASP A 128 -6.04 16.85 49.98
C ASP A 128 -7.26 15.98 49.68
N THR A 129 -7.01 14.72 49.32
CA THR A 129 -7.21 13.59 50.24
C THR A 129 -6.69 12.27 49.68
N SER A 130 -6.00 11.54 50.56
CA SER A 130 -5.54 10.18 50.41
C SER A 130 -6.70 9.17 50.30
N PHE A 131 -6.68 8.28 49.31
CA PHE A 131 -7.15 6.90 49.49
C PHE A 131 -6.51 5.93 48.48
N LEU A 132 -6.02 4.82 49.01
CA LEU A 132 -5.34 3.73 48.31
C LEU A 132 -6.33 2.75 47.69
N SER A 133 -6.04 2.25 46.49
CA SER A 133 -6.07 0.81 46.20
C SER A 133 -5.36 0.50 44.88
N ALA A 134 -4.34 -0.37 44.97
CA ALA A 134 -3.66 -1.09 43.90
C ALA A 134 -4.67 -1.71 42.91
N GLU A 135 -4.42 -1.75 41.61
CA GLU A 135 -3.50 -2.71 40.97
C GLU A 135 -2.73 -2.10 39.77
N GLU A 136 -1.41 -2.06 39.92
CA GLU A 136 -0.34 -2.10 38.90
C GLU A 136 -0.44 -3.42 38.08
N GLU A 137 0.01 -3.61 36.85
CA GLU A 137 1.07 -3.00 36.03
C GLU A 137 0.89 -3.59 34.60
N SER A 138 1.12 -2.88 33.48
CA SER A 138 2.47 -2.66 32.98
C SER A 138 2.58 -1.32 32.27
N ARG A 139 3.10 -0.32 32.99
CA ARG A 139 3.71 0.87 32.40
C ARG A 139 5.21 0.70 32.54
N ASN A 140 5.89 0.46 31.42
CA ASN A 140 7.34 0.55 31.41
C ASN A 140 7.73 2.03 31.35
N SER A 141 8.32 2.51 32.43
CA SER A 141 9.22 3.67 32.46
C SER A 141 10.56 3.22 33.02
N ILE A 142 11.66 3.52 32.33
CA ILE A 142 12.88 4.15 32.85
C ILE A 142 13.83 4.41 31.65
N ASP A 143 13.90 5.70 31.32
CA ASP A 143 15.00 6.58 30.91
C ASP A 143 16.25 6.18 30.08
N LEU A 144 16.62 7.18 29.27
CA LEU A 144 17.91 7.53 28.63
C LEU A 144 18.26 6.86 27.30
N GLU A 145 17.71 7.42 26.22
CA GLU A 145 18.51 8.07 25.18
C GLU A 145 17.65 9.14 24.51
N GLU A 146 18.24 10.30 24.25
CA GLU A 146 17.65 11.51 23.66
C GLU A 146 17.24 11.25 22.20
N THR A 147 16.27 10.37 21.99
CA THR A 147 15.65 10.10 20.70
C THR A 147 14.56 11.13 20.52
N GLY A 148 14.86 12.17 19.72
CA GLY A 148 13.94 13.27 19.44
C GLY A 148 12.52 12.76 19.21
N LYS A 149 11.57 13.22 20.04
CA LYS A 149 10.17 12.81 19.97
C LYS A 149 9.69 12.93 18.52
N GLN A 150 9.37 11.79 17.90
CA GLN A 150 8.80 11.77 16.56
C GLN A 150 7.54 12.64 16.54
N PRO A 151 7.26 13.38 15.45
CA PRO A 151 6.12 14.27 15.39
C PRO A 151 4.81 13.55 15.71
N GLU A 152 3.91 14.21 16.42
CA GLU A 152 2.62 13.63 16.83
C GLU A 152 1.83 13.08 15.64
N ILE A 153 1.84 13.83 14.53
CA ILE A 153 1.25 13.41 13.26
C ILE A 153 1.72 12.02 12.80
N PHE A 154 3.00 11.68 13.01
CA PHE A 154 3.51 10.37 12.65
C PHE A 154 2.87 9.27 13.49
N GLN A 155 2.73 9.45 14.81
CA GLN A 155 2.14 8.43 15.67
C GLN A 155 0.67 8.20 15.32
N THR A 156 -0.10 9.29 15.19
CA THR A 156 -1.51 9.25 14.83
C THR A 156 -1.72 8.55 13.48
N LEU A 157 -0.93 8.91 12.46
CA LEU A 157 -1.00 8.27 11.15
C LEU A 157 -0.51 6.82 11.19
N LYS A 158 0.61 6.53 11.86
CA LYS A 158 1.16 5.17 11.98
C LYS A 158 0.13 4.20 12.53
N GLU A 159 -0.56 4.57 13.61
CA GLU A 159 -1.66 3.77 14.12
C GLU A 159 -2.80 3.62 13.13
N SER A 160 -3.13 4.70 12.41
CA SER A 160 -4.20 4.71 11.40
C SER A 160 -3.87 3.77 10.23
N PHE A 161 -2.61 3.74 9.77
CA PHE A 161 -2.12 2.79 8.78
C PHE A 161 -2.25 1.35 9.28
N LEU A 162 -1.77 1.05 10.50
CA LEU A 162 -1.85 -0.29 11.09
C LEU A 162 -3.31 -0.77 11.22
N LYS A 163 -4.21 0.10 11.70
CA LYS A 163 -5.65 -0.21 11.82
C LYS A 163 -6.30 -0.38 10.45
N ALA A 164 -6.05 0.53 9.50
CA ALA A 164 -6.64 0.51 8.17
C ALA A 164 -6.22 -0.75 7.37
N TYR A 165 -4.93 -1.11 7.38
CA TYR A 165 -4.43 -2.31 6.71
C TYR A 165 -5.06 -3.58 7.32
N LYS A 166 -5.12 -3.67 8.65
CA LYS A 166 -5.76 -4.81 9.34
C LYS A 166 -7.24 -4.95 8.99
N VAL A 167 -7.98 -3.85 8.94
CA VAL A 167 -9.41 -3.86 8.56
C VAL A 167 -9.57 -4.20 7.08
N MET A 168 -8.73 -3.66 6.20
CA MET A 168 -8.75 -3.94 4.76
C MET A 168 -8.54 -5.43 4.47
N ASP A 169 -7.52 -6.05 5.05
CA ASP A 169 -7.24 -7.48 4.84
C ASP A 169 -8.36 -8.37 5.40
N ARG A 170 -8.99 -7.98 6.52
CA ARG A 170 -10.18 -8.67 7.05
C ARG A 170 -11.38 -8.57 6.11
N GLU A 171 -11.62 -7.41 5.51
CA GLU A 171 -12.69 -7.24 4.52
C GLU A 171 -12.47 -8.11 3.27
N LEU A 172 -11.22 -8.22 2.79
CA LEU A 172 -10.88 -9.09 1.66
C LEU A 172 -11.16 -10.56 1.98
N ARG A 173 -10.87 -11.02 3.21
CA ARG A 173 -11.15 -12.40 3.65
C ARG A 173 -12.64 -12.74 3.59
N MET A 174 -13.49 -11.74 3.86
CA MET A 174 -14.95 -11.90 3.91
C MET A 174 -15.62 -11.57 2.57
N HIS A 175 -14.86 -11.24 1.53
CA HIS A 175 -15.41 -10.78 0.26
C HIS A 175 -16.03 -11.95 -0.52
N ALA A 176 -17.36 -11.94 -0.67
CA ALA A 176 -18.08 -13.08 -1.27
C ALA A 176 -17.86 -13.25 -2.78
N SER A 177 -17.46 -12.19 -3.50
CA SER A 177 -17.38 -12.16 -4.97
C SER A 177 -15.96 -12.17 -5.54
N ILE A 178 -14.93 -11.99 -4.72
CA ILE A 178 -13.53 -11.94 -5.17
C ILE A 178 -12.78 -13.01 -4.38
N ASP A 179 -12.30 -14.05 -5.06
CA ASP A 179 -11.49 -15.08 -4.41
C ASP A 179 -10.08 -14.54 -4.12
N CYS A 180 -9.89 -14.18 -2.85
CA CYS A 180 -8.64 -13.67 -2.31
C CYS A 180 -7.79 -14.78 -1.66
N PHE A 181 -8.14 -16.08 -1.83
CA PHE A 181 -7.39 -17.17 -1.22
C PHE A 181 -6.01 -17.36 -1.87
N CYS A 182 -5.95 -17.26 -3.20
CA CYS A 182 -4.71 -17.29 -4.00
C CYS A 182 -4.55 -16.05 -4.89
N SER A 183 -5.25 -14.97 -4.54
CA SER A 183 -5.09 -13.66 -5.19
C SER A 183 -4.77 -12.63 -4.14
N GLY A 184 -3.87 -11.72 -4.47
CA GLY A 184 -3.38 -10.70 -3.55
C GLY A 184 -2.97 -9.43 -4.26
N THR A 185 -2.45 -8.50 -3.46
CA THR A 185 -1.83 -7.29 -3.99
C THR A 185 -0.82 -6.71 -3.00
N THR A 186 0.22 -6.07 -3.52
CA THR A 186 1.09 -5.16 -2.78
C THR A 186 0.34 -3.89 -2.39
N ALA A 187 0.94 -3.05 -1.56
CA ALA A 187 0.51 -1.68 -1.38
C ALA A 187 1.65 -0.83 -0.82
N VAL A 188 2.18 0.08 -1.64
CA VAL A 188 2.94 1.25 -1.15
C VAL A 188 2.01 2.45 -1.22
N THR A 189 1.69 3.02 -0.06
CA THR A 189 0.77 4.15 0.07
C THR A 189 1.38 5.24 0.93
N LEU A 190 1.05 6.49 0.63
CA LEU A 190 1.72 7.67 1.15
C LEU A 190 0.69 8.73 1.50
N VAL A 191 0.82 9.33 2.69
CA VAL A 191 0.12 10.55 3.09
C VAL A 191 1.15 11.65 3.25
N LYS A 192 0.99 12.72 2.48
CA LYS A 192 1.73 13.98 2.64
C LYS A 192 0.78 15.01 3.24
N GLN A 193 1.07 15.54 4.43
CA GLN A 193 0.39 16.71 5.00
C GLN A 193 1.41 17.81 5.24
N GLY A 194 1.28 18.94 4.54
CA GLY A 194 2.27 20.01 4.63
C GLY A 194 3.67 19.50 4.25
N GLN A 195 4.60 19.48 5.21
CA GLN A 195 5.95 18.94 5.03
C GLN A 195 6.12 17.49 5.53
N ASP A 196 5.11 16.93 6.18
CA ASP A 196 5.20 15.63 6.81
C ASP A 196 4.77 14.52 5.85
N LEU A 197 5.62 13.51 5.71
CA LEU A 197 5.42 12.35 4.86
C LEU A 197 5.34 11.09 5.71
N VAL A 198 4.23 10.35 5.60
CA VAL A 198 4.07 9.04 6.23
C VAL A 198 3.74 8.01 5.16
N ILE A 199 4.49 6.92 5.14
CA ILE A 199 4.42 5.91 4.08
C ILE A 199 4.16 4.56 4.72
N GLY A 200 3.16 3.83 4.21
CA GLY A 200 2.90 2.44 4.56
C GLY A 200 3.23 1.52 3.38
N ASN A 201 4.09 0.52 3.61
CA ASN A 201 4.48 -0.45 2.59
C ASN A 201 4.16 -1.90 2.99
N ILE A 202 3.55 -2.65 2.08
CA ILE A 202 3.58 -4.12 2.04
C ILE A 202 3.91 -4.57 0.62
N GLY A 203 4.76 -5.58 0.50
CA GLY A 203 5.21 -6.10 -0.79
C GLY A 203 6.50 -5.45 -1.27
N ASP A 204 6.71 -5.49 -2.57
CA ASP A 204 7.94 -5.09 -3.28
C ASP A 204 7.72 -4.00 -4.33
N SER A 205 6.53 -3.41 -4.38
CA SER A 205 6.37 -2.05 -4.91
C SER A 205 7.15 -1.06 -4.03
N ARG A 206 7.64 0.02 -4.64
CA ARG A 206 8.65 0.88 -3.99
C ARG A 206 8.34 2.37 -4.17
N ALA A 207 8.67 3.15 -3.14
CA ALA A 207 8.71 4.60 -3.17
C ALA A 207 10.15 5.12 -3.17
N VAL A 208 10.46 6.07 -4.07
CA VAL A 208 11.77 6.71 -4.21
C VAL A 208 11.60 8.23 -4.23
N LEU A 209 12.40 8.93 -3.45
CA LEU A 209 12.49 10.38 -3.43
C LEU A 209 13.66 10.84 -4.29
N ALA A 210 13.41 11.84 -5.15
CA ALA A 210 14.46 12.64 -5.77
C ALA A 210 14.74 13.87 -4.91
N THR A 211 15.98 14.02 -4.48
CA THR A 211 16.42 15.13 -3.62
C THR A 211 17.79 15.65 -4.04
N ARG A 212 18.04 16.93 -3.83
CA ARG A 212 19.33 17.56 -4.15
C ARG A 212 20.36 17.35 -3.05
N ASP A 213 21.55 16.92 -3.44
CA ASP A 213 22.70 16.80 -2.55
C ASP A 213 23.38 18.17 -2.29
N ALA A 214 24.52 18.16 -1.60
CA ALA A 214 25.29 19.37 -1.32
C ALA A 214 25.85 20.08 -2.57
N ASN A 215 26.01 19.34 -3.67
CA ASN A 215 26.49 19.85 -4.96
C ASN A 215 25.34 20.24 -5.89
N ASN A 216 24.12 20.35 -5.37
CA ASN A 216 22.90 20.64 -6.13
C ASN A 216 22.55 19.57 -7.20
N SER A 217 23.16 18.38 -7.10
CA SER A 217 22.93 17.26 -8.00
C SER A 217 21.75 16.43 -7.50
N LEU A 218 20.91 15.96 -8.43
CA LEU A 218 19.73 15.17 -8.09
C LEU A 218 20.15 13.74 -7.72
N THR A 219 19.70 13.27 -6.56
CA THR A 219 20.01 11.94 -6.03
C THR A 219 18.74 11.18 -5.68
N ALA A 220 18.79 9.85 -5.80
CA ALA A 220 17.67 8.97 -5.49
C ALA A 220 17.81 8.41 -4.08
N VAL A 221 16.80 8.64 -3.23
CA VAL A 221 16.70 8.10 -1.87
C VAL A 221 15.51 7.17 -1.81
N GLN A 222 15.75 5.87 -1.61
CA GLN A 222 14.69 4.89 -1.45
C GLN A 222 14.00 5.07 -0.09
N LEU A 223 12.67 5.24 -0.10
CA LEU A 223 11.88 5.53 1.09
C LEU A 223 11.28 4.28 1.74
N THR A 224 11.21 3.17 1.00
CA THR A 224 10.60 1.91 1.43
C THR A 224 11.53 0.74 1.15
N VAL A 225 11.57 -0.25 2.04
CA VAL A 225 12.26 -1.52 1.79
C VAL A 225 11.33 -2.47 1.02
N ASP A 226 11.82 -3.08 -0.05
CA ASP A 226 11.11 -4.14 -0.75
C ASP A 226 11.05 -5.37 0.15
N LEU A 227 9.85 -5.77 0.58
CA LEU A 227 9.66 -6.81 1.60
C LEU A 227 9.77 -8.21 1.00
N LYS A 228 10.96 -8.55 0.50
CA LYS A 228 11.28 -9.84 -0.13
C LYS A 228 11.39 -10.96 0.93
N PRO A 229 11.07 -12.22 0.57
CA PRO A 229 11.04 -13.35 1.51
C PRO A 229 12.37 -13.69 2.18
N ASN A 230 13.51 -13.32 1.58
CA ASN A 230 14.84 -13.60 2.10
C ASN A 230 15.36 -12.56 3.10
N LEU A 231 14.64 -11.46 3.32
CA LEU A 231 15.01 -10.51 4.39
C LEU A 231 15.03 -11.24 5.74
N PRO A 232 16.06 -11.05 6.60
CA PRO A 232 16.24 -11.87 7.80
C PRO A 232 14.99 -12.00 8.67
N ALA A 233 14.35 -10.88 9.02
CA ALA A 233 13.16 -10.86 9.86
C ALA A 233 11.93 -11.49 9.17
N GLU A 234 11.80 -11.32 7.86
CA GLU A 234 10.71 -11.91 7.08
C GLU A 234 10.88 -13.43 6.96
N ALA A 235 12.09 -13.88 6.63
CA ALA A 235 12.44 -15.28 6.49
C ALA A 235 12.32 -16.04 7.82
N GLU A 236 12.74 -15.42 8.94
CA GLU A 236 12.57 -15.97 10.28
C GLU A 236 11.08 -16.16 10.61
N ARG A 237 10.26 -15.13 10.39
CA ARG A 237 8.80 -15.20 10.60
C ARG A 237 8.18 -16.33 9.78
N ILE A 238 8.50 -16.41 8.49
CA ILE A 238 7.97 -17.44 7.58
C ILE A 238 8.32 -18.84 8.07
N ARG A 239 9.60 -19.09 8.41
CA ARG A 239 10.05 -20.39 8.92
C ARG A 239 9.40 -20.75 10.26
N LYS A 240 9.25 -19.78 11.17
CA LYS A 240 8.55 -19.97 12.46
C LYS A 240 7.08 -20.37 12.27
N CYS A 241 6.44 -19.88 11.21
CA CYS A 241 5.11 -20.26 10.79
C CYS A 241 5.07 -21.52 9.90
N LYS A 242 6.17 -22.29 9.82
CA LYS A 242 6.31 -23.50 8.99
C LYS A 242 6.24 -23.28 7.47
N GLY A 243 6.17 -22.02 7.01
CA GLY A 243 6.36 -21.70 5.60
C GLY A 243 7.80 -21.96 5.16
N ARG A 244 8.02 -22.09 3.86
CA ARG A 244 9.35 -22.28 3.27
C ARG A 244 9.76 -21.04 2.48
N VAL A 245 11.06 -20.75 2.48
CA VAL A 245 11.68 -19.66 1.70
C VAL A 245 12.81 -20.23 0.88
N PHE A 246 12.65 -20.20 -0.43
CA PHE A 246 13.71 -20.52 -1.39
C PHE A 246 13.35 -19.96 -2.78
N ALA A 247 14.36 -19.81 -3.63
CA ALA A 247 14.20 -19.41 -5.03
C ALA A 247 14.12 -20.65 -5.93
N LEU A 248 13.46 -20.55 -7.09
CA LEU A 248 13.46 -21.64 -8.07
C LEU A 248 14.85 -21.79 -8.70
N HIS A 249 15.14 -22.98 -9.25
CA HIS A 249 16.44 -23.26 -9.85
C HIS A 249 16.73 -22.40 -11.10
N ASP A 250 15.69 -22.12 -11.88
CA ASP A 250 15.71 -21.27 -13.07
C ASP A 250 15.62 -19.76 -12.75
N GLU A 251 15.25 -19.40 -11.52
CA GLU A 251 15.16 -18.01 -11.04
C GLU A 251 15.85 -17.85 -9.67
N PRO A 252 17.18 -18.09 -9.55
CA PRO A 252 17.87 -18.15 -8.25
C PRO A 252 17.88 -16.81 -7.48
N GLU A 253 17.62 -15.70 -8.17
CA GLU A 253 17.57 -14.35 -7.61
C GLU A 253 16.19 -13.96 -7.06
N VAL A 254 15.16 -14.79 -7.27
CA VAL A 254 13.77 -14.49 -6.88
C VAL A 254 13.35 -15.40 -5.71
N PRO A 255 13.63 -15.01 -4.45
CA PRO A 255 13.19 -15.77 -3.29
C PRO A 255 11.67 -15.74 -3.18
N ARG A 256 11.07 -16.90 -2.89
CA ARG A 256 9.62 -17.07 -2.83
C ARG A 256 9.16 -17.69 -1.51
N VAL A 257 7.93 -17.39 -1.11
CA VAL A 257 7.20 -18.02 0.00
C VAL A 257 6.41 -19.21 -0.53
N TRP A 258 6.56 -20.36 0.13
CA TRP A 258 5.91 -21.60 -0.25
C TRP A 258 5.18 -22.25 0.93
N LEU A 259 4.15 -23.03 0.62
CA LEU A 259 3.48 -23.90 1.58
C LEU A 259 4.44 -24.96 2.16
N PRO A 260 4.19 -25.48 3.38
CA PRO A 260 5.09 -26.42 4.04
C PRO A 260 5.36 -27.72 3.27
N HIS A 261 4.37 -28.21 2.53
CA HIS A 261 4.40 -29.52 1.86
C HIS A 261 4.16 -29.45 0.35
N ASN A 262 4.14 -28.24 -0.22
CA ASN A 262 3.89 -28.05 -1.65
C ASN A 262 4.62 -26.81 -2.17
N ASP A 263 5.22 -26.91 -3.35
CA ASP A 263 5.87 -25.81 -4.06
C ASP A 263 4.80 -24.94 -4.76
N SER A 264 3.88 -24.41 -3.94
CA SER A 264 2.79 -23.52 -4.34
C SER A 264 2.45 -22.57 -3.18
N PRO A 265 1.95 -21.34 -3.44
CA PRO A 265 1.86 -20.70 -4.75
C PRO A 265 3.20 -20.13 -5.25
N GLY A 266 4.20 -19.94 -4.37
CA GLY A 266 5.50 -19.37 -4.75
C GLY A 266 5.49 -17.84 -4.84
N LEU A 267 5.04 -17.17 -3.78
CA LEU A 267 4.87 -15.72 -3.76
C LEU A 267 6.22 -14.99 -3.58
N ALA A 268 6.56 -14.03 -4.45
CA ALA A 268 7.88 -13.36 -4.48
C ALA A 268 8.08 -12.26 -3.41
N MET A 269 7.13 -12.13 -2.48
CA MET A 269 7.08 -11.10 -1.44
C MET A 269 6.58 -11.69 -0.12
N ALA A 270 7.00 -11.12 1.00
CA ALA A 270 6.73 -11.61 2.35
C ALA A 270 5.52 -10.95 3.02
N ARG A 271 5.00 -9.86 2.42
CA ARG A 271 3.82 -9.14 2.88
C ARG A 271 2.92 -8.78 1.71
N ALA A 272 1.62 -8.99 1.86
CA ALA A 272 0.62 -8.67 0.86
C ALA A 272 -0.78 -8.61 1.50
N PHE A 273 -1.70 -7.94 0.83
CA PHE A 273 -3.13 -8.14 1.04
C PHE A 273 -3.60 -9.39 0.29
N GLY A 274 -4.64 -10.07 0.79
CA GLY A 274 -5.12 -11.29 0.14
C GLY A 274 -4.20 -12.48 0.39
N ASP A 275 -4.07 -13.40 -0.56
CA ASP A 275 -3.28 -14.65 -0.44
C ASP A 275 -3.52 -15.39 0.88
N PHE A 276 -4.79 -15.59 1.24
CA PHE A 276 -5.15 -16.23 2.51
C PHE A 276 -4.59 -17.64 2.66
N CYS A 277 -4.21 -18.31 1.55
CA CYS A 277 -3.52 -19.59 1.58
C CYS A 277 -2.14 -19.54 2.27
N LEU A 278 -1.48 -18.38 2.34
CA LEU A 278 -0.15 -18.20 2.92
C LEU A 278 -0.13 -17.50 4.28
N LYS A 279 -1.27 -16.96 4.76
CA LYS A 279 -1.30 -16.14 5.98
C LYS A 279 -0.90 -16.92 7.23
N ASP A 280 -1.30 -18.19 7.32
CA ASP A 280 -0.92 -19.07 8.44
C ASP A 280 0.53 -19.57 8.34
N PHE A 281 1.20 -19.28 7.21
CA PHE A 281 2.58 -19.70 6.90
C PHE A 281 3.55 -18.53 6.82
N GLY A 282 3.18 -17.39 7.43
CA GLY A 282 4.07 -16.26 7.68
C GLY A 282 3.95 -15.08 6.71
N LEU A 283 3.06 -15.15 5.73
CA LEU A 283 2.62 -13.96 5.00
C LEU A 283 1.79 -13.07 5.91
N ILE A 284 2.04 -11.76 5.93
CA ILE A 284 1.26 -10.81 6.75
C ILE A 284 0.85 -9.58 5.94
N SER A 285 -0.21 -8.90 6.36
CA SER A 285 -0.67 -7.62 5.79
C SER A 285 -0.30 -6.41 6.67
N VAL A 286 0.61 -6.59 7.62
CA VAL A 286 1.05 -5.50 8.51
C VAL A 286 2.07 -4.63 7.77
N PRO A 287 1.78 -3.33 7.56
CA PRO A 287 2.69 -2.44 6.84
C PRO A 287 3.94 -2.14 7.66
N GLU A 288 5.06 -1.98 6.96
CA GLU A 288 6.15 -1.14 7.47
C GLU A 288 5.74 0.31 7.29
N VAL A 289 5.76 1.09 8.38
CA VAL A 289 5.39 2.50 8.35
C VAL A 289 6.61 3.37 8.64
N SER A 290 6.96 4.24 7.70
CA SER A 290 8.10 5.16 7.81
C SER A 290 7.63 6.62 7.80
N TYR A 291 8.49 7.49 8.34
CA TYR A 291 8.29 8.93 8.40
C TYR A 291 9.46 9.66 7.76
N ARG A 292 9.16 10.75 7.05
CA ARG A 292 10.14 11.72 6.60
C ARG A 292 9.54 13.12 6.63
N ARG A 293 10.34 14.11 7.02
CA ARG A 293 10.01 15.51 6.76
C ARG A 293 10.64 15.94 5.44
N ILE A 294 9.83 16.47 4.52
CA ILE A 294 10.33 17.00 3.26
C ILE A 294 10.98 18.36 3.47
N THR A 295 11.94 18.69 2.62
CA THR A 295 12.69 19.95 2.64
C THR A 295 12.66 20.61 1.27
N ASP A 296 13.15 21.85 1.17
CA ASP A 296 13.22 22.56 -0.12
C ASP A 296 14.19 21.93 -1.12
N LYS A 297 14.98 20.93 -0.70
CA LYS A 297 15.85 20.12 -1.58
C LYS A 297 15.10 18.97 -2.26
N ASP A 298 13.93 18.59 -1.75
CA ASP A 298 13.15 17.46 -2.22
C ASP A 298 12.29 17.89 -3.41
N GLU A 299 12.47 17.24 -4.56
CA GLU A 299 11.92 17.68 -5.85
C GLU A 299 10.65 16.91 -6.23
N PHE A 300 10.69 15.58 -6.15
CA PHE A 300 9.56 14.71 -6.46
C PHE A 300 9.70 13.33 -5.84
N ILE A 301 8.58 12.61 -5.75
CA ILE A 301 8.53 11.22 -5.27
C ILE A 301 7.93 10.36 -6.38
N VAL A 302 8.51 9.18 -6.60
CA VAL A 302 8.00 8.15 -7.51
C VAL A 302 7.53 6.96 -6.68
N LEU A 303 6.26 6.59 -6.82
CA LEU A 303 5.73 5.30 -6.38
C LEU A 303 5.57 4.45 -7.63
N ALA A 304 6.03 3.21 -7.64
CA ALA A 304 5.78 2.32 -8.78
C ALA A 304 5.74 0.85 -8.38
N THR A 305 5.15 0.03 -9.25
CA THR A 305 5.14 -1.43 -9.18
C THR A 305 6.47 -2.02 -9.66
N ASP A 306 6.71 -3.31 -9.39
CA ASP A 306 7.95 -4.01 -9.72
C ASP A 306 8.24 -4.05 -11.24
N GLY A 307 7.20 -3.94 -12.08
CA GLY A 307 7.34 -3.73 -13.52
C GLY A 307 8.23 -2.54 -13.91
N ILE A 308 8.42 -1.56 -13.03
CA ILE A 308 9.45 -0.52 -13.18
C ILE A 308 10.77 -0.95 -12.56
N TRP A 309 10.75 -1.38 -11.30
CA TRP A 309 11.95 -1.58 -10.46
C TRP A 309 12.79 -2.80 -10.85
N ASP A 310 12.20 -3.79 -11.51
CA ASP A 310 12.90 -4.99 -12.00
C ASP A 310 13.79 -4.69 -13.21
N VAL A 311 13.52 -3.57 -13.90
CA VAL A 311 14.22 -3.20 -15.13
C VAL A 311 14.91 -1.84 -15.08
N LEU A 312 14.59 -0.99 -14.11
CA LEU A 312 15.22 0.31 -13.92
C LEU A 312 15.67 0.49 -12.47
N SER A 313 16.92 0.94 -12.28
CA SER A 313 17.45 1.32 -10.98
C SER A 313 16.84 2.64 -10.48
N ASN A 314 16.89 2.86 -9.16
CA ASN A 314 16.41 4.12 -8.55
C ASN A 314 17.03 5.36 -9.20
N LYS A 315 18.32 5.29 -9.58
CA LYS A 315 19.03 6.38 -10.25
C LYS A 315 18.49 6.62 -11.67
N GLU A 316 18.34 5.57 -12.48
CA GLU A 316 17.77 5.68 -13.84
C GLU A 316 16.36 6.27 -13.79
N VAL A 317 15.52 5.84 -12.84
CA VAL A 317 14.16 6.38 -12.66
C VAL A 317 14.18 7.89 -12.38
N VAL A 318 15.03 8.34 -11.45
CA VAL A 318 15.16 9.76 -11.11
C VAL A 318 15.69 10.57 -12.30
N GLU A 319 16.69 10.05 -13.02
CA GLU A 319 17.22 10.69 -14.24
C GLU A 319 16.14 10.83 -15.32
N ILE A 320 15.40 9.76 -15.61
CA ILE A 320 14.30 9.75 -16.59
C ILE A 320 13.26 10.81 -16.23
N VAL A 321 12.74 10.80 -15.00
CA VAL A 321 11.70 11.75 -14.57
C VAL A 321 12.21 13.19 -14.62
N SER A 322 13.46 13.43 -14.18
CA SER A 322 14.05 14.78 -14.21
C SER A 322 14.33 15.32 -15.62
N SER A 323 14.54 14.43 -16.60
CA SER A 323 14.77 14.78 -18.01
C SER A 323 13.49 15.04 -18.81
N CYS A 324 12.31 14.80 -18.21
CA CYS A 324 11.04 14.96 -18.90
C CYS A 324 10.73 16.44 -19.20
N PRO A 325 10.22 16.76 -20.40
CA PRO A 325 9.91 18.14 -20.78
C PRO A 325 8.71 18.72 -20.00
N SER A 326 7.84 17.86 -19.46
CA SER A 326 6.72 18.27 -18.61
C SER A 326 6.48 17.25 -17.50
N ARG A 327 6.07 17.74 -16.33
CA ARG A 327 5.69 16.89 -15.19
C ARG A 327 4.51 15.97 -15.55
N SER A 328 3.56 16.46 -16.34
CA SER A 328 2.39 15.71 -16.79
C SER A 328 2.74 14.46 -17.61
N TYR A 329 3.87 14.45 -18.31
CA TYR A 329 4.33 13.32 -19.13
C TYR A 329 5.26 12.35 -18.37
N ALA A 330 5.72 12.71 -17.17
CA ALA A 330 6.77 11.98 -16.46
C ALA A 330 6.44 10.51 -16.20
N ALA A 331 5.24 10.19 -15.68
CA ALA A 331 4.84 8.81 -15.41
C ALA A 331 4.76 7.99 -16.71
N ARG A 332 4.24 8.59 -17.78
CA ARG A 332 4.15 7.93 -19.09
C ARG A 332 5.51 7.66 -19.69
N ALA A 333 6.42 8.64 -19.66
CA ALA A 333 7.78 8.48 -20.16
C ALA A 333 8.51 7.35 -19.43
N LEU A 334 8.35 7.29 -18.11
CA LEU A 334 8.96 6.27 -17.27
C LEU A 334 8.45 4.86 -17.63
N VAL A 335 7.14 4.69 -17.74
CA VAL A 335 6.53 3.40 -18.15
C VAL A 335 6.95 2.99 -19.56
N GLU A 336 6.94 3.92 -20.52
CA GLU A 336 7.34 3.62 -21.91
C GLU A 336 8.82 3.17 -21.99
N LEU A 337 9.70 3.74 -21.17
CA LEU A 337 11.10 3.34 -21.08
C LEU A 337 11.29 2.01 -20.34
N ALA A 338 10.57 1.77 -19.25
CA ALA A 338 10.60 0.48 -18.55
C ALA A 338 10.16 -0.67 -19.48
N VAL A 339 9.08 -0.49 -20.23
CA VAL A 339 8.59 -1.47 -21.21
C VAL A 339 9.62 -1.76 -22.31
N ARG A 340 10.43 -0.76 -22.72
CA ARG A 340 11.56 -0.99 -23.63
C ARG A 340 12.68 -1.76 -22.94
N ALA A 341 13.02 -1.39 -21.70
CA ALA A 341 14.06 -2.06 -20.91
C ALA A 341 13.74 -3.55 -20.69
N TRP A 342 12.47 -3.93 -20.43
CA TRP A 342 12.05 -5.33 -20.38
C TRP A 342 12.43 -6.13 -21.62
N LYS A 343 12.22 -5.57 -22.82
CA LYS A 343 12.53 -6.24 -24.09
C LYS A 343 14.03 -6.45 -24.29
N THR A 344 14.86 -5.60 -23.71
CA THR A 344 16.31 -5.64 -23.85
C THR A 344 16.97 -6.50 -22.76
N LYS A 345 16.56 -6.33 -21.49
CA LYS A 345 17.14 -7.03 -20.33
C LYS A 345 16.61 -8.47 -20.21
N TYR A 346 15.33 -8.69 -20.53
CA TYR A 346 14.67 -9.99 -20.40
C TYR A 346 13.93 -10.38 -21.70
N PRO A 347 14.65 -10.63 -22.81
CA PRO A 347 14.05 -10.82 -24.14
C PRO A 347 13.13 -12.04 -24.24
N THR A 348 13.32 -13.04 -23.37
CA THR A 348 12.51 -14.27 -23.31
C THR A 348 11.37 -14.18 -22.30
N SER A 349 11.37 -13.17 -21.42
CA SER A 349 10.35 -13.00 -20.40
C SER A 349 9.19 -12.16 -20.91
N LYS A 350 8.01 -12.38 -20.33
CA LYS A 350 6.86 -11.51 -20.59
C LYS A 350 7.04 -10.22 -19.81
N VAL A 351 6.92 -9.09 -20.50
CA VAL A 351 6.84 -7.75 -19.90
C VAL A 351 5.75 -7.75 -18.83
N ASP A 352 6.07 -7.20 -17.66
CA ASP A 352 5.10 -7.08 -16.58
C ASP A 352 4.10 -5.94 -16.80
N ASP A 353 3.06 -5.91 -15.98
CA ASP A 353 2.28 -4.67 -15.83
C ASP A 353 3.19 -3.58 -15.23
N CYS A 354 2.98 -2.33 -15.64
CA CYS A 354 3.77 -1.21 -15.13
C CYS A 354 2.81 -0.11 -14.69
N ALA A 355 2.89 0.33 -13.43
CA ALA A 355 2.15 1.47 -12.91
C ALA A 355 3.06 2.41 -12.12
N VAL A 356 2.85 3.71 -12.33
CA VAL A 356 3.56 4.83 -11.72
C VAL A 356 2.55 5.88 -11.26
#